data_AF-A0A0G4J939-F1
#
_entry.id   AF-A0A0G4J939-F1
#
_cell.length_a   1.000
_cell.length_b   1.000
_cell.length_c   1.000
_cell.angle_alpha   90.00
_cell.angle_beta   90.00
_cell.angle_gamma   90.00
#
_symmetry.space_group_name_H-M   'P 1'
#
loop_
_entity.id
_entity.type
_entity.pdbx_description
1 polymer ?
#
loop_
_entity_poly.entity_id
_entity_poly.type
_entity_poly.pdbx_seq_one_letter_code
_entity_poly.pdbx_strand_id
1 'polypeptide(L)'
;MLIRPRGPAGLAGAADGGAGAGPDSHALYGRRVRTRSWSARLAVGFAVVAIVSWILFVLHYVRFHYQYDKKRVDEPLVLPVQHVPAATAPRAAVVDAVRQTAHRGPFFDDPTKSPAILVLTYNRPQYLTQTIQRLHELPRRAAFKVYVSQDGDHLETSRFLESITDWATRLQRDRRPLIDERQGGTAYLAQHYKWALDRLFIDYNHSHVVVLEDDLILSPDCLVMFEQTAVLLDQDPSIWCVSSWNDLGRPRYAHDNRTLSRTDYFPGLGWMLSRSLWLELSPRFPLDQWDHWMRLDTVSRGRSCIVPEVSRNRNIGESGTTDGAFFASRVASIKFNEDPVDDFGPVDYLLKRNYDRYVRDVVRRGRIMGDVGEIAAFVGANSRGSAGTKQYLVAPYLLEEYASVTASLDLLDTPRGYYQGVTLLSLGPSRGIVLIDRRVSPFCPDHLRQLPNPSLLALAAERNVDCDATCAGVSMVCDRYHFQFINTCSALESAFPCERGCLGGVVGDDVPNYVSSSAKPDLHGFCLTTEGWPTCTAKHWTTSRLCPCIPR
;
A
#
# COMPACT_ATOMS: atom_id res chain seq x y z
N MET A 1 47.05 -16.77 11.74
CA MET A 1 46.88 -17.57 12.97
C MET A 1 45.48 -18.17 12.92
N LEU A 2 45.21 -19.30 12.25
CA LEU A 2 45.47 -20.71 12.66
C LEU A 2 45.04 -20.92 14.13
N ILE A 3 44.13 -21.83 14.50
CA ILE A 3 44.11 -23.27 14.23
C ILE A 3 42.69 -23.88 14.42
N ARG A 4 42.30 -24.76 13.49
CA ARG A 4 41.57 -26.06 13.67
C ARG A 4 42.55 -27.14 13.11
N PRO A 5 42.33 -28.48 13.13
CA PRO A 5 41.29 -29.35 13.73
C PRO A 5 41.86 -30.68 14.36
N ARG A 6 40.99 -31.64 14.78
CA ARG A 6 40.99 -33.07 14.36
C ARG A 6 39.99 -33.92 15.16
N GLY A 7 39.19 -34.76 14.48
CA GLY A 7 38.42 -35.91 15.04
C GLY A 7 39.26 -37.19 15.10
N PRO A 8 38.76 -38.43 14.84
CA PRO A 8 37.37 -38.94 14.77
C PRO A 8 37.19 -40.35 15.44
N ALA A 9 36.10 -41.06 15.07
CA ALA A 9 35.77 -42.50 15.22
C ALA A 9 35.07 -42.92 16.53
N GLY A 10 34.07 -43.82 16.56
CA GLY A 10 33.37 -44.61 15.54
C GLY A 10 32.54 -45.73 16.23
N LEU A 11 31.50 -46.22 15.54
CA LEU A 11 30.81 -47.53 15.66
C LEU A 11 30.00 -47.82 16.96
N ALA A 12 28.68 -47.89 16.91
CA ALA A 12 27.81 -49.00 16.47
C ALA A 12 27.77 -50.20 17.44
N GLY A 13 26.58 -50.53 17.96
CA GLY A 13 26.33 -51.76 18.73
C GLY A 13 25.02 -51.72 19.50
N ALA A 14 24.04 -52.48 19.04
CA ALA A 14 22.68 -52.56 19.53
C ALA A 14 22.49 -53.62 20.62
N ALA A 15 21.30 -53.55 21.23
CA ALA A 15 20.46 -54.65 21.73
C ALA A 15 20.64 -55.15 23.17
N ASP A 16 19.55 -54.92 23.91
CA ASP A 16 18.77 -55.88 24.70
C ASP A 16 19.34 -56.59 25.93
N GLY A 17 18.57 -56.47 27.02
CA GLY A 17 18.17 -57.65 27.78
C GLY A 17 18.22 -57.54 29.30
N GLY A 18 17.04 -57.38 29.92
CA GLY A 18 16.60 -58.23 31.03
C GLY A 18 16.81 -57.79 32.49
N ALA A 19 15.67 -57.52 33.15
CA ALA A 19 15.23 -57.91 34.51
C ALA A 19 16.24 -57.93 35.69
N GLY A 20 15.94 -57.47 36.90
CA GLY A 20 14.70 -57.01 37.55
C GLY A 20 14.95 -56.80 39.07
N ALA A 21 13.84 -56.56 39.80
CA ALA A 21 13.66 -56.44 41.28
C ALA A 21 13.69 -55.01 41.89
N GLY A 22 12.53 -54.58 42.43
CA GLY A 22 12.21 -53.27 43.05
C GLY A 22 12.55 -53.16 44.56
N PRO A 23 11.76 -52.50 45.43
CA PRO A 23 10.47 -51.78 45.24
C PRO A 23 10.39 -50.38 45.91
N ASP A 24 9.15 -49.85 46.01
CA ASP A 24 8.60 -48.80 46.91
C ASP A 24 8.43 -47.36 46.37
N SER A 25 7.20 -47.01 45.96
CA SER A 25 6.21 -46.38 46.86
C SER A 25 4.92 -45.92 46.14
N HIS A 26 3.82 -46.52 46.60
CA HIS A 26 2.41 -46.08 46.65
C HIS A 26 1.83 -45.04 45.67
N ALA A 27 0.89 -45.55 44.85
CA ALA A 27 -0.26 -44.82 44.31
C ALA A 27 -1.51 -45.05 45.19
N LEU A 28 -2.46 -44.10 45.20
CA LEU A 28 -3.87 -44.41 45.38
C LEU A 28 -4.80 -43.55 44.49
N TYR A 29 -5.61 -44.30 43.72
CA TYR A 29 -6.92 -44.04 43.09
C TYR A 29 -7.86 -43.09 43.88
N GLY A 30 -8.91 -42.45 43.36
CA GLY A 30 -9.67 -42.60 42.12
C GLY A 30 -11.21 -42.47 42.37
N ARG A 31 -11.89 -41.68 41.51
CA ARG A 31 -13.34 -41.67 41.11
C ARG A 31 -14.37 -40.68 41.71
N ARG A 32 -15.19 -40.17 40.76
CA ARG A 32 -16.32 -39.19 40.75
C ARG A 32 -17.58 -39.71 41.48
N VAL A 33 -18.53 -38.88 41.94
CA VAL A 33 -19.70 -38.23 41.24
C VAL A 33 -20.49 -37.47 42.36
N ARG A 34 -21.05 -36.24 42.28
CA ARG A 34 -22.25 -35.72 41.56
C ARG A 34 -22.44 -34.21 41.91
N THR A 35 -23.01 -33.42 41.00
CA THR A 35 -23.22 -31.95 41.07
C THR A 35 -24.59 -31.52 41.63
N ARG A 36 -24.66 -30.36 42.32
CA ARG A 36 -25.89 -29.60 42.59
C ARG A 36 -25.63 -28.08 42.54
N SER A 37 -26.53 -27.36 41.87
CA SER A 37 -26.45 -25.98 41.39
C SER A 37 -26.59 -24.88 42.47
N TRP A 38 -25.73 -23.86 42.43
CA TRP A 38 -25.78 -22.65 43.28
C TRP A 38 -25.72 -21.32 42.51
N SER A 39 -26.02 -21.30 41.20
CA SER A 39 -25.76 -20.13 40.33
C SER A 39 -26.99 -19.28 39.95
N ALA A 40 -28.21 -19.57 40.42
CA ALA A 40 -29.42 -18.89 39.93
C ALA A 40 -29.97 -17.76 40.84
N ARG A 41 -29.54 -17.65 42.11
CA ARG A 41 -30.12 -16.67 43.07
C ARG A 41 -29.35 -15.35 43.20
N LEU A 42 -28.09 -15.29 42.76
CA LEU A 42 -27.28 -14.06 42.79
C LEU A 42 -27.49 -13.18 41.54
N ALA A 43 -27.83 -13.78 40.39
CA ALA A 43 -28.00 -13.03 39.13
C ALA A 43 -29.28 -12.17 39.07
N VAL A 44 -30.34 -12.55 39.80
CA VAL A 44 -31.62 -11.82 39.78
C VAL A 44 -31.57 -10.53 40.61
N GLY A 45 -30.73 -10.47 41.66
CA GLY A 45 -30.58 -9.28 42.50
C GLY A 45 -29.88 -8.11 41.80
N PHE A 46 -28.88 -8.39 40.95
CA PHE A 46 -28.13 -7.35 40.24
C PHE A 46 -28.92 -6.70 39.08
N ALA A 47 -29.82 -7.45 38.43
CA ALA A 47 -30.62 -6.93 37.32
C ALA A 47 -31.66 -5.88 37.77
N VAL A 48 -32.24 -6.04 38.97
CA VAL A 48 -33.27 -5.12 39.48
C VAL A 48 -32.69 -3.75 39.87
N VAL A 49 -31.47 -3.72 40.41
CA VAL A 49 -30.80 -2.46 40.82
C VAL A 49 -30.36 -1.62 39.61
N ALA A 50 -29.95 -2.27 38.51
CA ALA A 50 -29.55 -1.60 37.27
C ALA A 50 -30.74 -0.94 36.54
N ILE A 51 -31.90 -1.61 36.52
CA ILE A 51 -33.11 -1.09 35.87
C ILE A 51 -33.68 0.12 36.61
N VAL A 52 -33.70 0.10 37.96
CA VAL A 52 -34.18 1.23 38.76
C VAL A 52 -33.26 2.45 38.63
N SER A 53 -31.94 2.25 38.54
CA SER A 53 -30.96 3.32 38.33
C SER A 53 -31.06 3.95 36.93
N TRP A 54 -31.36 3.15 35.89
CA TRP A 54 -31.55 3.64 34.53
C TRP A 54 -32.83 4.46 34.37
N ILE A 55 -33.93 4.05 35.01
CA ILE A 55 -35.21 4.80 34.98
C ILE A 55 -35.06 6.17 35.67
N LEU A 56 -34.34 6.24 36.80
CA LEU A 56 -34.06 7.50 37.49
C LEU A 56 -33.18 8.46 36.66
N PHE A 57 -32.22 7.91 35.91
CA PHE A 57 -31.37 8.70 34.99
C PHE A 57 -32.16 9.30 33.83
N VAL A 58 -33.04 8.51 33.20
CA VAL A 58 -33.89 8.99 32.09
C VAL A 58 -34.88 10.06 32.55
N LEU A 59 -35.45 9.92 33.75
CA LEU A 59 -36.35 10.93 34.32
C LEU A 59 -35.64 12.24 34.69
N HIS A 60 -34.35 12.19 35.05
CA HIS A 60 -33.53 13.39 35.27
C HIS A 60 -33.11 14.06 33.94
N TYR A 61 -32.75 13.24 32.94
CA TYR A 61 -32.34 13.68 31.60
C TYR A 61 -33.47 14.40 30.84
N VAL A 62 -34.69 13.87 30.89
CA VAL A 62 -35.86 14.48 30.24
C VAL A 62 -36.30 15.78 30.94
N ARG A 63 -36.02 15.93 32.25
CA ARG A 63 -36.32 17.15 33.01
C ARG A 63 -35.34 18.29 32.74
N PHE A 64 -34.14 18.00 32.24
CA PHE A 64 -33.10 19.01 31.97
C PHE A 64 -33.12 19.56 30.54
N HIS A 65 -33.69 18.83 29.56
CA HIS A 65 -33.64 19.20 28.14
C HIS A 65 -34.93 19.77 27.53
N TYR A 66 -35.93 20.07 28.34
CA TYR A 66 -37.15 20.75 27.88
C TYR A 66 -37.22 22.19 28.38
N GLN A 67 -36.28 23.04 27.95
CA GLN A 67 -36.46 24.50 27.98
C GLN A 67 -35.42 25.21 27.10
N TYR A 68 -35.92 26.18 26.32
CA TYR A 68 -35.24 27.16 25.47
C TYR A 68 -35.00 26.85 23.98
N ASP A 69 -36.00 27.29 23.20
CA ASP A 69 -35.92 27.69 21.80
C ASP A 69 -36.09 29.22 21.73
N LYS A 70 -35.20 29.96 21.04
CA LYS A 70 -35.47 30.98 20.00
C LYS A 70 -34.43 32.10 19.83
N LYS A 71 -34.16 32.39 18.53
CA LYS A 71 -33.77 33.68 17.86
C LYS A 71 -32.29 34.10 17.99
N ARG A 72 -31.58 34.71 17.03
CA ARG A 72 -31.75 35.40 15.71
C ARG A 72 -30.37 35.33 14.98
N VAL A 73 -30.27 35.06 13.68
CA VAL A 73 -30.06 35.98 12.50
C VAL A 73 -28.97 37.05 12.67
N ASP A 74 -27.88 36.98 11.86
CA ASP A 74 -27.38 38.06 10.97
C ASP A 74 -26.22 37.58 10.04
N GLU A 75 -26.07 38.29 8.92
CA GLU A 75 -25.45 38.01 7.61
C GLU A 75 -23.89 37.99 7.51
N PRO A 76 -23.33 37.52 6.35
CA PRO A 76 -21.92 37.14 6.20
C PRO A 76 -20.99 38.26 5.68
N LEU A 77 -19.73 38.24 6.13
CA LEU A 77 -18.66 39.12 5.66
C LEU A 77 -17.90 38.48 4.48
N VAL A 78 -17.91 39.15 3.33
CA VAL A 78 -17.19 38.81 2.09
C VAL A 78 -15.81 39.47 2.09
N LEU A 79 -14.75 38.70 1.75
CA LEU A 79 -13.39 39.23 1.51
C LEU A 79 -13.01 39.09 0.02
N PRO A 80 -12.26 40.07 -0.55
CA PRO A 80 -12.06 40.20 -1.99
C PRO A 80 -10.91 39.32 -2.53
N VAL A 81 -11.16 38.70 -3.69
CA VAL A 81 -10.19 37.89 -4.47
C VAL A 81 -9.61 38.75 -5.61
N GLN A 82 -8.29 38.83 -5.73
CA GLN A 82 -7.60 39.45 -6.87
C GLN A 82 -7.40 38.42 -7.99
N HIS A 83 -7.70 38.82 -9.24
CA HIS A 83 -7.62 37.99 -10.45
C HIS A 83 -6.25 38.07 -11.13
N VAL A 84 -5.70 36.92 -11.51
CA VAL A 84 -4.61 36.79 -12.51
C VAL A 84 -5.26 36.39 -13.85
N PRO A 85 -4.94 37.01 -14.99
CA PRO A 85 -5.57 36.67 -16.26
C PRO A 85 -5.11 35.31 -16.79
N ALA A 86 -6.06 34.44 -17.10
CA ALA A 86 -5.83 33.15 -17.73
C ALA A 86 -5.52 33.31 -19.23
N ALA A 87 -4.42 32.73 -19.69
CA ALA A 87 -4.14 32.57 -21.11
C ALA A 87 -5.15 31.58 -21.73
N THR A 88 -5.99 32.08 -22.63
CA THR A 88 -6.99 31.30 -23.36
C THR A 88 -6.37 30.64 -24.58
N ALA A 89 -6.12 29.33 -24.51
CA ALA A 89 -6.13 28.46 -25.68
C ALA A 89 -7.49 27.74 -25.71
N PRO A 90 -8.20 27.66 -26.86
CA PRO A 90 -9.53 27.10 -26.92
C PRO A 90 -9.48 25.57 -26.75
N ARG A 91 -9.98 25.13 -25.60
CA ARG A 91 -10.12 23.73 -25.16
C ARG A 91 -10.81 22.81 -26.18
N ALA A 92 -11.58 23.37 -27.12
CA ALA A 92 -12.26 22.62 -28.19
C ALA A 92 -11.28 22.01 -29.21
N ALA A 93 -10.19 22.71 -29.57
CA ALA A 93 -9.23 22.22 -30.55
C ALA A 93 -8.44 20.98 -30.06
N VAL A 94 -8.24 20.87 -28.74
CA VAL A 94 -7.59 19.71 -28.12
C VAL A 94 -8.53 18.51 -28.05
N VAL A 95 -9.83 18.73 -27.82
CA VAL A 95 -10.82 17.64 -27.76
C VAL A 95 -11.11 17.06 -29.15
N ASP A 96 -11.12 17.89 -30.20
CA ASP A 96 -11.34 17.40 -31.56
C ASP A 96 -10.12 16.71 -32.17
N ALA A 97 -8.89 17.10 -31.78
CA ALA A 97 -7.67 16.36 -32.13
C ALA A 97 -7.63 14.95 -31.48
N VAL A 98 -8.17 14.80 -30.27
CA VAL A 98 -8.30 13.50 -29.58
C VAL A 98 -9.39 12.62 -30.17
N ARG A 99 -10.44 13.21 -30.77
CA ARG A 99 -11.49 12.45 -31.49
C ARG A 99 -11.07 11.97 -32.87
N GLN A 100 -10.18 12.71 -33.55
CA GLN A 100 -9.71 12.34 -34.89
C GLN A 100 -8.62 11.25 -34.91
N THR A 101 -8.07 10.85 -33.76
CA THR A 101 -7.14 9.70 -33.65
C THR A 101 -7.84 8.34 -33.50
N ALA A 102 -9.16 8.26 -33.64
CA ALA A 102 -9.95 7.03 -33.49
C ALA A 102 -9.82 6.02 -34.66
N HIS A 103 -8.69 5.99 -35.37
CA HIS A 103 -8.37 4.95 -36.34
C HIS A 103 -6.86 4.69 -36.40
N ARG A 104 -6.40 3.60 -35.75
CA ARG A 104 -5.25 2.73 -36.12
C ARG A 104 -4.90 1.78 -34.96
N GLY A 105 -5.30 0.51 -35.07
CA GLY A 105 -4.73 -0.65 -34.34
C GLY A 105 -4.63 -0.58 -32.79
N PRO A 106 -4.14 -1.65 -32.15
CA PRO A 106 -3.62 -1.63 -30.78
C PRO A 106 -2.58 -0.51 -30.56
N PHE A 107 -2.48 0.01 -29.33
CA PHE A 107 -1.60 1.14 -28.99
C PHE A 107 -0.13 0.92 -29.35
N PHE A 108 0.37 -0.31 -29.19
CA PHE A 108 1.75 -0.66 -29.51
C PHE A 108 1.98 -1.01 -30.99
N ASP A 109 0.94 -0.97 -31.83
CA ASP A 109 1.10 -1.07 -33.28
C ASP A 109 1.54 0.28 -33.89
N ASP A 110 1.53 1.38 -33.13
CA ASP A 110 2.13 2.67 -33.52
C ASP A 110 3.66 2.52 -33.59
N PRO A 111 4.30 2.76 -34.76
CA PRO A 111 5.74 2.59 -34.95
C PRO A 111 6.60 3.56 -34.13
N THR A 112 6.01 4.60 -33.54
CA THR A 112 6.69 5.49 -32.60
C THR A 112 6.78 4.91 -31.20
N LYS A 113 6.02 3.85 -30.90
CA LYS A 113 6.05 3.13 -29.64
C LYS A 113 7.02 1.96 -29.76
N SER A 114 7.86 1.83 -28.74
CA SER A 114 8.82 0.75 -28.57
C SER A 114 8.65 0.19 -27.17
N PRO A 115 7.66 -0.69 -26.94
CA PRO A 115 7.44 -1.29 -25.62
C PRO A 115 8.44 -2.42 -25.36
N ALA A 116 8.84 -2.57 -24.10
CA ALA A 116 9.69 -3.65 -23.65
C ALA A 116 9.16 -4.31 -22.38
N ILE A 117 9.60 -5.54 -22.15
CA ILE A 117 9.43 -6.27 -20.89
C ILE A 117 10.82 -6.49 -20.31
N LEU A 118 11.01 -6.11 -19.05
CA LEU A 118 12.20 -6.34 -18.26
C LEU A 118 11.89 -7.36 -17.17
N VAL A 119 12.54 -8.51 -17.21
CA VAL A 119 12.53 -9.48 -16.12
C VAL A 119 13.83 -9.34 -15.32
N LEU A 120 13.73 -9.02 -14.04
CA LEU A 120 14.86 -8.94 -13.11
C LEU A 120 15.07 -10.28 -12.42
N THR A 121 16.31 -10.77 -12.40
CA THR A 121 16.65 -12.06 -11.78
C THR A 121 18.02 -12.03 -11.11
N TYR A 122 18.24 -12.96 -10.17
CA TYR A 122 19.54 -13.21 -9.55
C TYR A 122 19.89 -14.71 -9.59
N ASN A 123 19.60 -15.43 -8.51
CA ASN A 123 20.10 -16.79 -8.26
C ASN A 123 18.98 -17.80 -7.93
N ARG A 124 17.75 -17.56 -8.40
CA ARG A 124 16.59 -18.44 -8.20
C ARG A 124 16.10 -19.02 -9.53
N PRO A 125 16.92 -19.84 -10.24
CA PRO A 125 16.59 -20.33 -11.58
C PRO A 125 15.26 -21.11 -11.64
N GLN A 126 14.85 -21.75 -10.54
CA GLN A 126 13.57 -22.47 -10.44
C GLN A 126 12.33 -21.56 -10.52
N TYR A 127 12.39 -20.35 -9.98
CA TYR A 127 11.30 -19.37 -10.10
C TYR A 127 11.36 -18.71 -11.47
N LEU A 128 12.57 -18.28 -11.86
CA LEU A 128 12.81 -17.67 -13.17
C LEU A 128 12.29 -18.54 -14.31
N THR A 129 12.55 -19.85 -14.26
CA THR A 129 12.11 -20.79 -15.30
C THR A 129 10.60 -20.76 -15.46
N GLN A 130 9.84 -20.81 -14.37
CA GLN A 130 8.38 -20.79 -14.42
C GLN A 130 7.85 -19.43 -14.94
N THR A 131 8.43 -18.33 -14.46
CA THR A 131 8.10 -16.97 -14.92
C THR A 131 8.34 -16.81 -16.42
N ILE A 132 9.49 -17.24 -16.91
CA ILE A 132 9.89 -17.11 -18.33
C ILE A 132 9.08 -18.03 -19.23
N GLN A 133 8.84 -19.28 -18.82
CA GLN A 133 7.96 -20.20 -19.56
C GLN A 133 6.56 -19.60 -19.70
N ARG A 134 6.00 -19.09 -18.59
CA ARG A 134 4.69 -18.46 -18.62
C ARG A 134 4.65 -17.22 -19.51
N LEU A 135 5.67 -16.37 -19.43
CA LEU A 135 5.80 -15.18 -20.27
C LEU A 135 5.90 -15.53 -21.76
N HIS A 136 6.64 -16.59 -22.10
CA HIS A 136 6.83 -17.01 -23.49
C HIS A 136 5.51 -17.36 -24.19
N GLU A 137 4.59 -17.98 -23.43
CA GLU A 137 3.28 -18.43 -23.90
C GLU A 137 2.23 -17.32 -24.01
N LEU A 138 2.49 -16.12 -23.48
CA LEU A 138 1.47 -15.09 -23.43
C LEU A 138 1.06 -14.56 -24.81
N PRO A 139 -0.24 -14.40 -25.06
CA PRO A 139 -0.75 -13.59 -26.15
C PRO A 139 -0.13 -12.18 -26.13
N ARG A 140 0.03 -11.57 -27.31
CA ARG A 140 0.64 -10.24 -27.50
C ARG A 140 2.10 -10.09 -27.03
N ARG A 141 2.78 -11.13 -26.52
CA ARG A 141 4.23 -11.07 -26.19
C ARG A 141 5.07 -10.52 -27.33
N ALA A 142 4.78 -10.92 -28.57
CA ALA A 142 5.52 -10.48 -29.75
C ALA A 142 5.45 -8.96 -30.01
N ALA A 143 4.51 -8.23 -29.40
CA ALA A 143 4.46 -6.78 -29.46
C ALA A 143 5.57 -6.11 -28.62
N PHE A 144 6.22 -6.86 -27.70
CA PHE A 144 7.22 -6.35 -26.77
C PHE A 144 8.60 -6.93 -27.07
N LYS A 145 9.64 -6.10 -26.94
CA LYS A 145 11.02 -6.61 -26.82
C LYS A 145 11.24 -7.14 -25.40
N VAL A 146 11.71 -8.37 -25.26
CA VAL A 146 11.90 -8.99 -23.95
C VAL A 146 13.37 -8.94 -23.56
N TYR A 147 13.65 -8.46 -22.36
CA TYR A 147 14.96 -8.42 -21.72
C TYR A 147 14.91 -9.20 -20.42
N VAL A 148 15.90 -10.06 -20.17
CA VAL A 148 16.08 -10.72 -18.88
C VAL A 148 17.42 -10.28 -18.31
N SER A 149 17.37 -9.50 -17.23
CA SER A 149 18.54 -8.92 -16.59
C SER A 149 18.93 -9.71 -15.36
N GLN A 150 20.10 -10.32 -15.41
CA GLN A 150 20.72 -11.04 -14.31
C GLN A 150 21.61 -10.10 -13.49
N ASP A 151 21.45 -10.11 -12.18
CA ASP A 151 22.43 -9.54 -11.26
C ASP A 151 23.51 -10.56 -10.92
N GLY A 152 24.79 -10.22 -11.08
CA GLY A 152 25.89 -11.15 -10.90
C GLY A 152 25.96 -12.24 -11.98
N ASP A 153 26.56 -13.37 -11.64
CA ASP A 153 27.00 -14.39 -12.59
C ASP A 153 26.59 -15.82 -12.20
N HIS A 154 25.57 -15.98 -11.35
CA HIS A 154 25.08 -17.28 -10.90
C HIS A 154 24.94 -18.29 -12.05
N LEU A 155 25.75 -19.35 -12.01
CA LEU A 155 26.01 -20.22 -13.15
C LEU A 155 24.76 -20.88 -13.73
N GLU A 156 23.86 -21.38 -12.88
CA GLU A 156 22.64 -22.05 -13.34
C GLU A 156 21.65 -21.07 -13.96
N THR A 157 21.53 -19.85 -13.39
CA THR A 157 20.75 -18.77 -13.99
C THR A 157 21.33 -18.41 -15.37
N SER A 158 22.65 -18.23 -15.44
CA SER A 158 23.36 -17.91 -16.70
C SER A 158 23.09 -18.93 -17.80
N ARG A 159 23.21 -20.23 -17.47
CA ARG A 159 22.92 -21.34 -18.40
C ARG A 159 21.47 -21.34 -18.87
N PHE A 160 20.52 -21.10 -17.97
CA PHE A 160 19.12 -20.99 -18.38
C PHE A 160 18.90 -19.81 -19.33
N LEU A 161 19.49 -18.64 -19.04
CA LEU A 161 19.37 -17.46 -19.91
C LEU A 161 20.00 -17.64 -21.29
N GLU A 162 21.06 -18.45 -21.41
CA GLU A 162 21.64 -18.81 -22.71
C GLU A 162 20.65 -19.60 -23.59
N SER A 163 19.77 -20.40 -22.96
CA SER A 163 18.82 -21.26 -23.67
C SER A 163 17.61 -20.53 -24.27
N ILE A 164 17.41 -19.25 -23.96
CA ILE A 164 16.24 -18.45 -24.42
C ILE A 164 16.62 -17.25 -25.30
N THR A 165 17.87 -17.21 -25.78
CA THR A 165 18.42 -16.08 -26.55
C THR A 165 17.84 -15.92 -27.95
N ASP A 166 17.08 -16.89 -28.43
CA ASP A 166 16.34 -16.87 -29.69
C ASP A 166 15.15 -15.90 -29.65
N TRP A 167 14.58 -15.63 -28.48
CA TRP A 167 13.41 -14.75 -28.33
C TRP A 167 13.51 -13.68 -27.23
N ALA A 168 14.51 -13.76 -26.34
CA ALA A 168 14.74 -12.78 -25.29
C ALA A 168 16.22 -12.30 -25.28
N THR A 169 16.43 -11.02 -24.97
CA THR A 169 17.77 -10.44 -24.83
C THR A 169 18.28 -10.61 -23.40
N ARG A 170 19.39 -11.33 -23.23
CA ARG A 170 20.07 -11.43 -21.94
C ARG A 170 20.84 -10.13 -21.64
N LEU A 171 20.66 -9.60 -20.43
CA LEU A 171 21.49 -8.56 -19.84
C LEU A 171 22.17 -9.11 -18.58
N GLN A 172 23.40 -8.70 -18.29
CA GLN A 172 24.09 -9.07 -17.06
C GLN A 172 24.74 -7.84 -16.44
N ARG A 173 24.48 -7.63 -15.15
CA ARG A 173 25.11 -6.62 -14.31
C ARG A 173 26.14 -7.28 -13.42
N ASP A 174 27.31 -6.68 -13.29
CA ASP A 174 28.26 -7.05 -12.24
C ASP A 174 27.70 -6.68 -10.86
N ARG A 175 27.54 -7.68 -9.98
CA ARG A 175 27.02 -7.47 -8.63
C ARG A 175 28.14 -7.00 -7.70
N ARG A 176 28.25 -5.69 -7.50
CA ARG A 176 29.23 -5.06 -6.59
C ARG A 176 28.53 -4.09 -5.63
N PRO A 177 28.99 -3.98 -4.37
CA PRO A 177 28.38 -3.04 -3.43
C PRO A 177 28.64 -1.58 -3.84
N LEU A 178 27.62 -0.74 -3.70
CA LEU A 178 27.69 0.71 -3.97
C LEU A 178 27.50 1.59 -2.72
N ILE A 179 27.07 0.99 -1.59
CA ILE A 179 26.96 1.68 -0.30
C ILE A 179 28.17 1.32 0.57
N ASP A 180 28.26 0.05 0.98
CA ASP A 180 29.38 -0.52 1.71
C ASP A 180 29.43 -2.06 1.51
N GLU A 181 30.51 -2.70 1.98
CA GLU A 181 30.74 -4.14 1.79
C GLU A 181 29.67 -5.04 2.43
N ARG A 182 28.91 -4.52 3.41
CA ARG A 182 27.87 -5.23 4.17
C ARG A 182 26.46 -4.83 3.75
N GLN A 183 26.29 -4.10 2.64
CA GLN A 183 24.97 -3.65 2.18
C GLN A 183 23.98 -4.82 2.04
N GLY A 184 22.72 -4.56 2.42
CA GLY A 184 21.65 -5.54 2.39
C GLY A 184 21.19 -5.93 0.98
N GLY A 185 20.36 -6.98 0.89
CA GLY A 185 19.81 -7.46 -0.37
C GLY A 185 18.93 -6.42 -1.10
N THR A 186 18.21 -5.59 -0.35
CA THR A 186 17.36 -4.50 -0.86
C THR A 186 18.18 -3.44 -1.61
N ALA A 187 19.41 -3.16 -1.15
CA ALA A 187 20.32 -2.24 -1.82
C ALA A 187 20.78 -2.80 -3.17
N TYR A 188 21.21 -4.07 -3.20
CA TYR A 188 21.58 -4.72 -4.46
C TYR A 188 20.42 -4.74 -5.46
N LEU A 189 19.19 -4.94 -4.98
CA LEU A 189 17.97 -4.94 -5.79
C LEU A 189 17.71 -3.55 -6.38
N ALA A 190 17.70 -2.48 -5.57
CA ALA A 190 17.52 -1.11 -6.04
C ALA A 190 18.56 -0.72 -7.11
N GLN A 191 19.82 -1.08 -6.88
CA GLN A 191 20.91 -0.85 -7.82
C GLN A 191 20.72 -1.63 -9.14
N HIS A 192 20.09 -2.81 -9.09
CA HIS A 192 19.73 -3.60 -10.28
C HIS A 192 18.65 -2.93 -11.10
N TYR A 193 17.55 -2.56 -10.44
CA TYR A 193 16.43 -1.84 -11.03
C TYR A 193 16.95 -0.62 -11.79
N LYS A 194 17.75 0.23 -11.13
CA LYS A 194 18.35 1.41 -11.76
C LYS A 194 19.17 1.06 -13.00
N TRP A 195 20.12 0.13 -12.87
CA TRP A 195 21.05 -0.22 -13.95
C TRP A 195 20.31 -0.78 -15.18
N ALA A 196 19.28 -1.60 -14.97
CA ALA A 196 18.53 -2.22 -16.04
C ALA A 196 17.58 -1.23 -16.72
N LEU A 197 16.88 -0.41 -15.93
CA LEU A 197 15.96 0.59 -16.47
C LEU A 197 16.70 1.71 -17.19
N ASP A 198 17.88 2.14 -16.72
CA ASP A 198 18.74 3.07 -17.45
C ASP A 198 19.09 2.53 -18.84
N ARG A 199 19.47 1.25 -18.96
CA ARG A 199 19.70 0.64 -20.28
C ARG A 199 18.49 0.70 -21.18
N LEU A 200 17.33 0.25 -20.68
CA LEU A 200 16.15 0.16 -21.53
C LEU A 200 15.64 1.53 -21.97
N PHE A 201 15.63 2.51 -21.07
CA PHE A 201 15.06 3.83 -21.35
C PHE A 201 16.06 4.83 -21.93
N ILE A 202 17.32 4.82 -21.48
CA ILE A 202 18.35 5.77 -21.91
C ILE A 202 19.09 5.20 -23.12
N ASP A 203 19.64 4.00 -23.01
CA ASP A 203 20.51 3.44 -24.06
C ASP A 203 19.70 2.87 -25.24
N TYR A 204 18.60 2.17 -24.96
CA TYR A 204 17.76 1.50 -25.97
C TYR A 204 16.51 2.29 -26.35
N ASN A 205 16.26 3.42 -25.68
CA ASN A 205 15.20 4.37 -25.99
C ASN A 205 13.79 3.74 -26.09
N HIS A 206 13.49 2.77 -25.22
CA HIS A 206 12.13 2.20 -25.12
C HIS A 206 11.13 3.24 -24.66
N SER A 207 9.94 3.24 -25.25
CA SER A 207 8.87 4.19 -24.88
C SER A 207 8.20 3.83 -23.56
N HIS A 208 8.07 2.52 -23.32
CA HIS A 208 7.36 1.93 -22.18
C HIS A 208 8.09 0.65 -21.79
N VAL A 209 8.17 0.38 -20.49
CA VAL A 209 8.75 -0.87 -19.97
C VAL A 209 7.78 -1.47 -18.97
N VAL A 210 7.47 -2.76 -19.13
CA VAL A 210 6.82 -3.59 -18.10
C VAL A 210 7.93 -4.27 -17.31
N VAL A 211 8.00 -4.01 -16.01
CA VAL A 211 8.99 -4.57 -15.10
C VAL A 211 8.39 -5.74 -14.33
N LEU A 212 9.06 -6.89 -14.39
CA LEU A 212 8.68 -8.15 -13.77
C LEU A 212 9.83 -8.66 -12.91
N GLU A 213 9.52 -9.30 -11.78
CA GLU A 213 10.47 -10.06 -10.96
C GLU A 213 10.49 -11.53 -11.40
N ASP A 214 11.53 -12.27 -11.04
CA ASP A 214 11.74 -13.66 -11.44
C ASP A 214 10.76 -14.67 -10.81
N ASP A 215 9.93 -14.23 -9.86
CA ASP A 215 8.95 -15.04 -9.13
C ASP A 215 7.49 -14.66 -9.39
N LEU A 216 7.18 -14.12 -10.59
CA LEU A 216 5.83 -13.74 -10.98
C LEU A 216 5.24 -14.65 -12.08
N ILE A 217 4.16 -15.36 -11.77
CA ILE A 217 3.35 -16.07 -12.76
C ILE A 217 2.28 -15.12 -13.31
N LEU A 218 2.27 -14.93 -14.62
CA LEU A 218 1.38 -14.00 -15.31
C LEU A 218 0.08 -14.65 -15.81
N SER A 219 -1.02 -13.91 -15.69
CA SER A 219 -2.32 -14.26 -16.24
C SER A 219 -2.30 -14.20 -17.78
N PRO A 220 -3.09 -15.02 -18.51
CA PRO A 220 -3.06 -15.02 -19.97
C PRO A 220 -3.38 -13.66 -20.62
N ASP A 221 -4.14 -12.79 -19.96
CA ASP A 221 -4.53 -11.46 -20.46
C ASP A 221 -3.67 -10.30 -19.90
N CYS A 222 -2.57 -10.61 -19.20
CA CYS A 222 -1.74 -9.60 -18.53
C CYS A 222 -1.16 -8.57 -19.52
N LEU A 223 -0.66 -9.01 -20.69
CA LEU A 223 -0.12 -8.11 -21.70
C LEU A 223 -1.20 -7.34 -22.46
N VAL A 224 -2.41 -7.89 -22.57
CA VAL A 224 -3.58 -7.18 -23.11
C VAL A 224 -3.92 -5.99 -22.21
N MET A 225 -3.92 -6.18 -20.90
CA MET A 225 -4.14 -5.12 -19.92
C MET A 225 -3.12 -3.99 -20.07
N PHE A 226 -1.82 -4.30 -20.13
CA PHE A 226 -0.78 -3.28 -20.28
C PHE A 226 -0.92 -2.54 -21.61
N GLU A 227 -1.15 -3.24 -22.72
CA GLU A 227 -1.33 -2.59 -24.01
C GLU A 227 -2.52 -1.63 -24.05
N GLN A 228 -3.68 -2.05 -23.55
CA GLN A 228 -4.89 -1.21 -23.58
C GLN A 228 -4.83 -0.03 -22.61
N THR A 229 -4.04 -0.12 -21.54
CA THR A 229 -3.90 0.94 -20.54
C THR A 229 -2.68 1.84 -20.77
N ALA A 230 -1.73 1.46 -21.63
CA ALA A 230 -0.53 2.24 -21.91
C ALA A 230 -0.84 3.67 -22.40
N VAL A 231 -1.89 3.83 -23.18
CA VAL A 231 -2.37 5.14 -23.65
C VAL A 231 -2.67 6.12 -22.50
N LEU A 232 -3.08 5.62 -21.33
CA LEU A 232 -3.40 6.45 -20.18
C LEU A 232 -2.16 7.11 -19.59
N LEU A 233 -0.98 6.45 -19.66
CA LEU A 233 0.29 7.03 -19.20
C LEU A 233 0.74 8.22 -20.05
N ASP A 234 0.34 8.24 -21.33
CA ASP A 234 0.66 9.33 -22.25
C ASP A 234 -0.37 10.47 -22.19
N GLN A 235 -1.64 10.16 -21.90
CA GLN A 235 -2.74 11.13 -21.93
C GLN A 235 -2.99 11.86 -20.59
N ASP A 236 -2.72 11.21 -19.46
CA ASP A 236 -3.03 11.73 -18.13
C ASP A 236 -1.78 11.77 -17.25
N PRO A 237 -1.14 12.94 -17.04
CA PRO A 237 0.06 13.05 -16.22
C PRO A 237 -0.17 12.77 -14.74
N SER A 238 -1.43 12.64 -14.30
CA SER A 238 -1.76 12.17 -12.95
C SER A 238 -1.70 10.63 -12.82
N ILE A 239 -1.46 9.91 -13.91
CA ILE A 239 -1.19 8.47 -13.92
C ILE A 239 0.29 8.28 -14.20
N TRP A 240 0.95 7.44 -13.40
CA TRP A 240 2.40 7.23 -13.51
C TRP A 240 2.81 5.76 -13.59
N CYS A 241 1.92 4.84 -13.26
CA CYS A 241 2.16 3.43 -13.53
C CYS A 241 0.86 2.66 -13.80
N VAL A 242 1.01 1.50 -14.43
CA VAL A 242 -0.03 0.45 -14.45
C VAL A 242 0.59 -0.74 -13.73
N SER A 243 -0.07 -1.28 -12.72
CA SER A 243 0.37 -2.50 -12.04
C SER A 243 -0.64 -3.63 -12.29
N SER A 244 -0.12 -4.84 -12.44
CA SER A 244 -0.88 -6.08 -12.55
C SER A 244 -1.32 -6.62 -11.18
N TRP A 245 -0.97 -5.94 -10.09
CA TRP A 245 -1.22 -6.35 -8.72
C TRP A 245 -2.28 -5.49 -8.03
N ASN A 246 -3.17 -6.14 -7.29
CA ASN A 246 -4.09 -5.49 -6.38
C ASN A 246 -3.81 -5.94 -4.93
N ASP A 247 -3.28 -5.04 -4.10
CA ASP A 247 -3.01 -5.28 -2.67
C ASP A 247 -4.27 -5.74 -1.89
N LEU A 248 -5.46 -5.41 -2.37
CA LEU A 248 -6.75 -5.76 -1.75
C LEU A 248 -7.52 -6.83 -2.54
N GLY A 249 -6.89 -7.43 -3.55
CA GLY A 249 -7.50 -8.36 -4.51
C GLY A 249 -7.85 -9.74 -3.96
N ARG A 250 -8.37 -9.84 -2.73
CA ARG A 250 -8.79 -11.13 -2.15
C ARG A 250 -10.01 -11.70 -2.88
N PRO A 251 -10.22 -13.03 -2.87
CA PRO A 251 -11.38 -13.65 -3.54
C PRO A 251 -12.75 -13.07 -3.16
N ARG A 252 -12.88 -12.53 -1.94
CA ARG A 252 -14.10 -11.85 -1.47
C ARG A 252 -14.37 -10.51 -2.17
N TYR A 253 -13.35 -9.84 -2.70
CA TYR A 253 -13.45 -8.49 -3.26
C TYR A 253 -13.16 -8.43 -4.76
N ALA A 254 -12.57 -9.48 -5.31
CA ALA A 254 -12.08 -9.53 -6.68
C ALA A 254 -13.02 -10.37 -7.56
N HIS A 255 -14.05 -9.73 -8.12
CA HIS A 255 -15.14 -10.42 -8.84
C HIS A 255 -15.12 -10.19 -10.35
N ASP A 256 -14.81 -8.98 -10.78
CA ASP A 256 -14.85 -8.61 -12.19
C ASP A 256 -13.45 -8.56 -12.81
N ASN A 257 -13.20 -9.41 -13.79
CA ASN A 257 -11.93 -9.44 -14.49
C ASN A 257 -11.70 -8.17 -15.35
N ARG A 258 -12.75 -7.46 -15.78
CA ARG A 258 -12.61 -6.27 -16.65
C ARG A 258 -12.45 -4.97 -15.86
N THR A 259 -12.79 -4.95 -14.57
CA THR A 259 -12.73 -3.73 -13.77
C THR A 259 -11.28 -3.36 -13.46
N LEU A 260 -10.95 -2.10 -13.69
CA LEU A 260 -9.69 -1.45 -13.32
C LEU A 260 -9.99 -0.28 -12.36
N SER A 261 -9.00 0.13 -11.59
CA SER A 261 -9.13 1.21 -10.60
C SER A 261 -7.85 2.02 -10.49
N ARG A 262 -7.95 3.21 -9.88
CA ARG A 262 -6.79 4.03 -9.52
C ARG A 262 -6.37 3.75 -8.08
N THR A 263 -5.09 3.81 -7.80
CA THR A 263 -4.52 3.75 -6.44
C THR A 263 -3.37 4.74 -6.31
N ASP A 264 -3.35 5.52 -5.24
CA ASP A 264 -2.24 6.43 -4.91
C ASP A 264 -1.07 5.66 -4.28
N TYR A 265 -1.32 4.47 -3.74
CA TYR A 265 -0.28 3.55 -3.27
C TYR A 265 0.40 2.89 -4.47
N PHE A 266 1.73 3.00 -4.57
CA PHE A 266 2.53 2.30 -5.58
C PHE A 266 2.63 0.80 -5.26
N PRO A 267 1.99 -0.09 -6.06
CA PRO A 267 1.92 -1.52 -5.72
C PRO A 267 3.18 -2.29 -6.12
N GLY A 268 3.85 -1.89 -7.22
CA GLY A 268 4.92 -2.68 -7.83
C GLY A 268 4.39 -3.97 -8.46
N LEU A 269 5.08 -5.10 -8.22
CA LEU A 269 4.68 -6.47 -8.58
C LEU A 269 4.07 -6.60 -9.98
N GLY A 270 4.93 -6.51 -11.00
CA GLY A 270 4.51 -6.52 -12.40
C GLY A 270 3.88 -5.18 -12.78
N TRP A 271 4.69 -4.21 -13.21
CA TRP A 271 4.23 -2.85 -13.42
C TRP A 271 4.86 -2.18 -14.63
N MET A 272 4.12 -1.30 -15.29
CA MET A 272 4.53 -0.57 -16.48
C MET A 272 4.73 0.91 -16.17
N LEU A 273 5.80 1.47 -16.72
CA LEU A 273 6.09 2.91 -16.70
C LEU A 273 6.50 3.43 -18.09
N SER A 274 6.34 4.73 -18.29
CA SER A 274 6.77 5.44 -19.49
C SER A 274 8.22 5.93 -19.36
N ARG A 275 8.85 6.20 -20.51
CA ARG A 275 10.20 6.77 -20.58
C ARG A 275 10.30 8.13 -19.91
N SER A 276 9.31 9.00 -20.12
CA SER A 276 9.30 10.34 -19.53
C SER A 276 9.35 10.26 -18.01
N LEU A 277 8.62 9.32 -17.40
CA LEU A 277 8.70 9.10 -15.96
C LEU A 277 10.09 8.59 -15.55
N TRP A 278 10.67 7.62 -16.26
CA TRP A 278 11.99 7.12 -15.87
C TRP A 278 13.07 8.21 -15.92
N LEU A 279 13.02 9.11 -16.90
CA LEU A 279 13.96 10.24 -16.98
C LEU A 279 13.78 11.23 -15.81
N GLU A 280 12.58 11.35 -15.24
CA GLU A 280 12.33 12.12 -14.02
C GLU A 280 12.91 11.41 -12.78
N LEU A 281 12.77 10.08 -12.69
CA LEU A 281 13.14 9.29 -11.51
C LEU A 281 14.63 8.95 -11.45
N SER A 282 15.24 8.55 -12.57
CA SER A 282 16.60 7.99 -12.65
C SER A 282 17.68 8.84 -11.97
N PRO A 283 17.70 10.19 -12.09
CA PRO A 283 18.74 11.01 -11.46
C PRO A 283 18.74 10.97 -9.93
N ARG A 284 17.59 10.64 -9.31
CA ARG A 284 17.41 10.58 -7.85
C ARG A 284 17.02 9.20 -7.34
N PHE A 285 17.07 8.18 -8.21
CA PHE A 285 16.70 6.82 -7.85
C PHE A 285 17.62 6.32 -6.72
N PRO A 286 17.07 5.74 -5.64
CA PRO A 286 17.82 5.49 -4.43
C PRO A 286 18.73 4.27 -4.59
N LEU A 287 19.74 4.19 -3.70
CA LEU A 287 20.64 3.04 -3.64
C LEU A 287 20.05 1.85 -2.86
N ASP A 288 18.92 2.04 -2.18
CA ASP A 288 18.22 1.06 -1.35
C ASP A 288 16.72 1.38 -1.25
N GLN A 289 15.90 0.42 -0.83
CA GLN A 289 14.46 0.57 -0.54
C GLN A 289 13.67 1.33 -1.62
N TRP A 290 13.90 0.96 -2.88
CA TRP A 290 13.42 1.69 -4.04
C TRP A 290 11.89 1.82 -4.11
N ASP A 291 11.16 0.79 -3.69
CA ASP A 291 9.70 0.77 -3.72
C ASP A 291 9.11 1.66 -2.62
N HIS A 292 9.71 1.66 -1.42
CA HIS A 292 9.38 2.62 -0.36
C HIS A 292 9.67 4.06 -0.78
N TRP A 293 10.78 4.31 -1.47
CA TRP A 293 11.08 5.62 -2.04
C TRP A 293 10.02 6.05 -3.07
N MET A 294 9.56 5.14 -3.93
CA MET A 294 8.46 5.42 -4.86
C MET A 294 7.15 5.79 -4.15
N ARG A 295 6.91 5.32 -2.91
CA ARG A 295 5.70 5.63 -2.15
C ARG A 295 5.72 7.00 -1.46
N LEU A 296 6.84 7.72 -1.48
CA LEU A 296 6.95 9.05 -0.89
C LEU A 296 6.10 10.08 -1.66
N ASP A 297 5.57 11.08 -0.95
CA ASP A 297 4.77 12.16 -1.55
C ASP A 297 5.60 13.05 -2.51
N THR A 298 6.88 13.26 -2.21
CA THR A 298 7.81 14.04 -3.06
C THR A 298 8.19 13.32 -4.35
N VAL A 299 7.99 12.00 -4.41
CA VAL A 299 8.27 11.14 -5.58
C VAL A 299 7.00 10.88 -6.36
N SER A 300 5.94 10.38 -5.71
CA SER A 300 4.64 10.13 -6.34
C SER A 300 3.97 11.43 -6.82
N ARG A 301 4.17 12.55 -6.13
CA ARG A 301 3.62 13.88 -6.48
C ARG A 301 2.10 13.88 -6.67
N GLY A 302 1.40 13.06 -5.88
CA GLY A 302 -0.06 12.90 -5.97
C GLY A 302 -0.54 12.19 -7.24
N ARG A 303 0.35 11.50 -7.96
CA ARG A 303 0.01 10.64 -9.10
C ARG A 303 -0.41 9.27 -8.60
N SER A 304 -1.25 8.59 -9.37
CA SER A 304 -1.82 7.29 -9.02
C SER A 304 -1.47 6.24 -10.07
N CYS A 305 -1.42 4.97 -9.69
CA CYS A 305 -1.31 3.87 -10.63
C CYS A 305 -2.68 3.30 -11.01
N ILE A 306 -2.75 2.64 -12.16
CA ILE A 306 -3.90 1.80 -12.54
C ILE A 306 -3.64 0.37 -12.04
N VAL A 307 -4.66 -0.27 -11.46
CA VAL A 307 -4.62 -1.66 -11.00
C VAL A 307 -5.90 -2.40 -11.42
N PRO A 308 -5.85 -3.71 -11.66
CA PRO A 308 -7.06 -4.50 -11.90
C PRO A 308 -7.80 -4.82 -10.60
N GLU A 309 -9.10 -5.09 -10.67
CA GLU A 309 -9.83 -5.66 -9.52
C GLU A 309 -9.33 -7.08 -9.20
N VAL A 310 -9.10 -7.91 -10.22
CA VAL A 310 -8.49 -9.25 -10.10
C VAL A 310 -7.04 -9.21 -10.59
N SER A 311 -6.07 -9.58 -9.74
CA SER A 311 -4.65 -9.49 -10.09
C SER A 311 -4.27 -10.32 -11.32
N ARG A 312 -3.41 -9.75 -12.18
CA ARG A 312 -2.87 -10.40 -13.40
C ARG A 312 -1.50 -11.01 -13.22
N ASN A 313 -1.00 -11.03 -11.98
CA ASN A 313 0.11 -11.86 -11.59
C ASN A 313 -0.17 -12.57 -10.26
N ARG A 314 0.58 -13.66 -10.02
CA ARG A 314 0.71 -14.36 -8.74
C ARG A 314 2.19 -14.45 -8.40
N ASN A 315 2.57 -13.98 -7.22
CA ASN A 315 3.93 -14.17 -6.72
C ASN A 315 4.09 -15.59 -6.15
N ILE A 316 5.15 -16.29 -6.55
CA ILE A 316 5.49 -17.67 -6.11
C ILE A 316 6.76 -17.73 -5.25
N GLY A 317 7.33 -16.58 -4.91
CA GLY A 317 8.59 -16.41 -4.18
C GLY A 317 8.44 -16.59 -2.67
N GLU A 318 8.15 -17.81 -2.21
CA GLU A 318 8.07 -18.16 -0.78
C GLU A 318 9.36 -17.85 0.00
N SER A 319 10.51 -17.88 -0.68
CA SER A 319 11.81 -17.47 -0.15
C SER A 319 12.37 -16.30 -0.96
N GLY A 320 12.66 -15.19 -0.28
CA GLY A 320 13.14 -13.96 -0.90
C GLY A 320 13.90 -13.06 0.07
N THR A 321 14.03 -11.78 -0.29
CA THR A 321 14.72 -10.78 0.55
C THR A 321 13.86 -10.34 1.75
N THR A 322 12.55 -10.60 1.70
CA THR A 322 11.55 -10.26 2.72
C THR A 322 11.04 -11.50 3.46
N ASP A 323 10.48 -11.30 4.66
CA ASP A 323 9.97 -12.36 5.54
C ASP A 323 8.89 -13.25 4.89
N GLY A 324 9.09 -14.57 4.91
CA GLY A 324 8.15 -15.56 4.38
C GLY A 324 6.80 -15.62 5.11
N ALA A 325 6.72 -15.16 6.35
CA ALA A 325 5.45 -15.07 7.08
C ALA A 325 4.49 -14.04 6.46
N PHE A 326 5.02 -12.93 5.94
CA PHE A 326 4.23 -11.93 5.21
C PHE A 326 3.72 -12.48 3.88
N PHE A 327 4.57 -13.25 3.17
CA PHE A 327 4.18 -13.91 1.92
C PHE A 327 2.98 -14.85 2.13
N ALA A 328 3.07 -15.77 3.09
CA ALA A 328 2.05 -16.78 3.33
C ALA A 328 0.70 -16.19 3.79
N SER A 329 0.73 -15.16 4.63
CA SER A 329 -0.49 -14.58 5.22
C SER A 329 -1.18 -13.55 4.33
N ARG A 330 -0.46 -12.90 3.41
CA ARG A 330 -0.96 -11.77 2.62
C ARG A 330 -0.87 -12.04 1.12
N VAL A 331 0.35 -12.21 0.60
CA VAL A 331 0.62 -12.29 -0.84
C VAL A 331 -0.02 -13.53 -1.47
N ALA A 332 0.12 -14.69 -0.83
CA ALA A 332 -0.43 -15.95 -1.34
C ALA A 332 -1.97 -15.99 -1.41
N SER A 333 -2.65 -15.11 -0.66
CA SER A 333 -4.12 -15.06 -0.59
C SER A 333 -4.78 -14.19 -1.66
N ILE A 334 -4.00 -13.46 -2.44
CA ILE A 334 -4.51 -12.58 -3.50
C ILE A 334 -5.01 -13.42 -4.68
N LYS A 335 -6.22 -13.09 -5.16
CA LYS A 335 -6.85 -13.79 -6.27
C LYS A 335 -6.08 -13.53 -7.55
N PHE A 336 -5.67 -14.61 -8.18
CA PHE A 336 -5.03 -14.62 -9.49
C PHE A 336 -6.08 -14.86 -10.58
N ASN A 337 -6.00 -14.12 -11.69
CA ASN A 337 -6.88 -14.33 -12.83
C ASN A 337 -6.44 -15.53 -13.67
N GLU A 338 -7.27 -16.57 -13.74
CA GLU A 338 -7.11 -17.70 -14.66
C GLU A 338 -8.10 -17.66 -15.84
N ASP A 339 -9.08 -16.76 -15.80
CA ASP A 339 -10.13 -16.59 -16.80
C ASP A 339 -9.87 -15.31 -17.62
N PRO A 340 -9.09 -15.39 -18.72
CA PRO A 340 -8.64 -14.20 -19.43
C PRO A 340 -9.79 -13.45 -20.10
N VAL A 341 -9.64 -12.13 -20.19
CA VAL A 341 -10.48 -11.29 -21.06
C VAL A 341 -9.68 -10.86 -22.29
N ASP A 342 -10.31 -10.90 -23.46
CA ASP A 342 -9.68 -10.44 -24.70
C ASP A 342 -9.65 -8.91 -24.82
N ASP A 343 -10.44 -8.23 -23.99
CA ASP A 343 -10.65 -6.78 -24.03
C ASP A 343 -11.11 -6.26 -22.65
N PHE A 344 -10.58 -5.13 -22.20
CA PHE A 344 -11.03 -4.42 -21.00
C PHE A 344 -12.12 -3.38 -21.32
N GLY A 345 -12.43 -3.15 -22.60
CA GLY A 345 -13.38 -2.15 -23.05
C GLY A 345 -12.81 -0.73 -22.95
N PRO A 346 -13.67 0.30 -22.99
CA PRO A 346 -13.22 1.69 -22.85
C PRO A 346 -12.57 1.93 -21.48
N VAL A 347 -11.31 2.38 -21.47
CA VAL A 347 -10.54 2.66 -20.25
C VAL A 347 -10.50 4.15 -19.87
N ASP A 348 -11.14 5.02 -20.65
CA ASP A 348 -11.13 6.48 -20.45
C ASP A 348 -11.85 6.92 -19.17
N TYR A 349 -12.67 6.06 -18.55
CA TYR A 349 -13.22 6.29 -17.22
C TYR A 349 -12.15 6.41 -16.14
N LEU A 350 -10.94 5.88 -16.38
CA LEU A 350 -9.80 5.98 -15.48
C LEU A 350 -9.08 7.33 -15.57
N LEU A 351 -9.34 8.16 -16.58
CA LEU A 351 -8.79 9.52 -16.65
C LEU A 351 -9.26 10.31 -15.42
N LYS A 352 -8.37 11.10 -14.83
CA LYS A 352 -8.58 11.70 -13.49
C LYS A 352 -9.95 12.33 -13.30
N ARG A 353 -10.36 13.18 -14.26
CA ARG A 353 -11.64 13.89 -14.22
C ARG A 353 -12.85 12.94 -14.19
N ASN A 354 -12.76 11.82 -14.92
CA ASN A 354 -13.82 10.82 -14.99
C ASN A 354 -13.84 9.98 -13.72
N TYR A 355 -12.66 9.56 -13.25
CA TYR A 355 -12.55 8.76 -12.04
C TYR A 355 -12.94 9.56 -10.78
N ASP A 356 -12.53 10.82 -10.64
CA ASP A 356 -12.97 11.73 -9.56
C ASP A 356 -14.50 11.85 -9.51
N ARG A 357 -15.14 11.90 -10.68
CA ARG A 357 -16.60 11.98 -10.77
C ARG A 357 -17.24 10.68 -10.33
N TYR A 358 -16.71 9.54 -10.80
CA TYR A 358 -17.16 8.21 -10.40
C TYR A 358 -17.08 8.03 -8.88
N VAL A 359 -15.92 8.30 -8.28
CA VAL A 359 -15.71 8.16 -6.82
C VAL A 359 -16.67 9.07 -6.05
N ARG A 360 -16.80 10.35 -6.45
CA ARG A 360 -17.75 11.29 -5.83
C ARG A 360 -19.19 10.79 -5.90
N ASP A 361 -19.62 10.24 -7.04
CA ASP A 361 -20.97 9.71 -7.20
C ASP A 361 -21.19 8.41 -6.43
N VAL A 362 -20.16 7.58 -6.25
CA VAL A 362 -20.21 6.39 -5.38
C VAL A 362 -20.38 6.81 -3.93
N VAL A 363 -19.56 7.74 -3.43
CA VAL A 363 -19.64 8.25 -2.05
C VAL A 363 -20.99 8.91 -1.79
N ARG A 364 -21.45 9.79 -2.70
CA ARG A 364 -22.71 10.54 -2.54
C ARG A 364 -23.95 9.65 -2.51
N ARG A 365 -23.97 8.56 -3.28
CA ARG A 365 -25.10 7.63 -3.33
C ARG A 365 -25.03 6.57 -2.23
N GLY A 366 -23.86 6.35 -1.66
CA GLY A 366 -23.67 5.38 -0.59
C GLY A 366 -24.34 5.83 0.71
N ARG A 367 -24.80 4.85 1.49
CA ARG A 367 -25.34 5.07 2.82
C ARG A 367 -24.17 5.12 3.80
N ILE A 368 -24.07 6.20 4.58
CA ILE A 368 -23.08 6.30 5.66
C ILE A 368 -23.46 5.32 6.78
N MET A 369 -22.49 4.56 7.28
CA MET A 369 -22.68 3.66 8.43
C MET A 369 -22.97 4.46 9.71
N GLY A 370 -23.82 3.95 10.59
CA GLY A 370 -24.03 4.47 11.93
C GLY A 370 -22.99 3.95 12.93
N ASP A 371 -22.62 2.67 12.83
CA ASP A 371 -21.60 2.03 13.67
C ASP A 371 -20.78 0.97 12.91
N VAL A 372 -19.63 0.59 13.47
CA VAL A 372 -18.68 -0.37 12.87
C VAL A 372 -19.30 -1.77 12.71
N GLY A 373 -20.25 -2.16 13.56
CA GLY A 373 -20.95 -3.44 13.47
C GLY A 373 -21.78 -3.60 12.19
N GLU A 374 -22.21 -2.49 11.59
CA GLU A 374 -22.91 -2.51 10.30
C GLU A 374 -22.04 -3.05 9.17
N ILE A 375 -20.71 -2.91 9.24
CA ILE A 375 -19.79 -3.44 8.22
C ILE A 375 -19.91 -4.96 8.18
N ALA A 376 -19.81 -5.63 9.33
CA ALA A 376 -19.94 -7.08 9.42
C ALA A 376 -21.32 -7.56 8.95
N ALA A 377 -22.38 -6.84 9.33
CA ALA A 377 -23.75 -7.14 8.89
C ALA A 377 -23.90 -6.98 7.36
N PHE A 378 -23.33 -5.93 6.79
CA PHE A 378 -23.39 -5.65 5.35
C PHE A 378 -22.62 -6.68 4.53
N VAL A 379 -21.44 -7.10 5.00
CA VAL A 379 -20.63 -8.17 4.40
C VAL A 379 -21.35 -9.52 4.49
N GLY A 380 -21.91 -9.85 5.66
CA GLY A 380 -22.56 -11.13 5.93
C GLY A 380 -23.95 -11.29 5.31
N ALA A 381 -24.60 -10.20 4.88
CA ALA A 381 -25.93 -10.28 4.31
C ALA A 381 -25.94 -11.09 2.99
N ASN A 382 -26.82 -12.09 2.90
CA ASN A 382 -27.09 -12.82 1.67
C ASN A 382 -28.03 -12.02 0.78
N SER A 383 -27.48 -11.12 -0.02
CA SER A 383 -28.26 -10.35 -0.99
C SER A 383 -28.30 -11.09 -2.32
N ARG A 384 -29.43 -11.73 -2.66
CA ARG A 384 -29.71 -12.12 -4.05
C ARG A 384 -29.85 -10.82 -4.84
N GLY A 385 -28.91 -10.54 -5.74
CA GLY A 385 -28.87 -9.29 -6.50
C GLY A 385 -30.20 -9.04 -7.22
N SER A 386 -30.89 -7.96 -6.83
CA SER A 386 -31.89 -7.35 -7.70
C SER A 386 -31.15 -6.61 -8.81
N ALA A 387 -31.68 -6.62 -10.03
CA ALA A 387 -31.17 -5.91 -11.20
C ALA A 387 -31.36 -4.38 -11.06
N GLY A 388 -30.75 -3.80 -10.02
CA GLY A 388 -30.79 -2.38 -9.68
C GLY A 388 -29.41 -1.77 -9.49
N THR A 389 -29.36 -0.49 -9.11
CA THR A 389 -28.11 0.23 -8.85
C THR A 389 -27.31 -0.41 -7.71
N LYS A 390 -25.99 -0.59 -7.91
CA LYS A 390 -25.04 -1.11 -6.90
C LYS A 390 -25.15 -0.28 -5.61
N GLN A 391 -25.40 -0.96 -4.50
CA GLN A 391 -25.54 -0.34 -3.17
C GLN A 391 -24.18 -0.20 -2.51
N TYR A 392 -23.91 0.95 -1.90
CA TYR A 392 -22.66 1.20 -1.21
C TYR A 392 -22.90 1.51 0.27
N LEU A 393 -22.11 0.88 1.14
CA LEU A 393 -21.95 1.30 2.53
C LEU A 393 -20.69 2.16 2.63
N VAL A 394 -20.83 3.40 3.08
CA VAL A 394 -19.72 4.32 3.32
C VAL A 394 -19.32 4.22 4.78
N ALA A 395 -18.05 3.88 5.00
CA ALA A 395 -17.42 3.74 6.31
C ALA A 395 -16.32 4.80 6.45
N PRO A 396 -16.66 6.01 6.95
CA PRO A 396 -15.67 7.01 7.30
C PRO A 396 -14.80 6.52 8.46
N TYR A 397 -13.51 6.82 8.41
CA TYR A 397 -12.56 6.49 9.48
C TYR A 397 -11.52 7.59 9.67
N LEU A 398 -10.98 7.66 10.87
CA LEU A 398 -9.66 8.25 11.13
C LEU A 398 -8.63 7.14 11.07
N LEU A 399 -7.40 7.43 10.64
CA LEU A 399 -6.37 6.42 10.44
C LEU A 399 -6.19 5.53 11.70
N GLU A 400 -6.36 6.07 12.92
CA GLU A 400 -6.23 5.35 14.20
C GLU A 400 -7.37 4.36 14.46
N GLU A 401 -8.48 4.53 13.77
CA GLU A 401 -9.64 3.65 13.82
C GLU A 401 -9.55 2.56 12.74
N TYR A 402 -8.65 2.70 11.76
CA TYR A 402 -8.65 1.87 10.54
C TYR A 402 -8.66 0.37 10.85
N ALA A 403 -7.77 -0.11 11.73
CA ALA A 403 -7.72 -1.52 12.11
C ALA A 403 -9.04 -2.02 12.74
N SER A 404 -9.73 -1.17 13.51
CA SER A 404 -11.03 -1.52 14.09
C SER A 404 -12.15 -1.53 13.04
N VAL A 405 -12.14 -0.58 12.11
CA VAL A 405 -13.11 -0.45 11.02
C VAL A 405 -12.98 -1.62 10.03
N THR A 406 -11.76 -2.08 9.78
CA THR A 406 -11.48 -3.15 8.80
C THR A 406 -11.38 -4.55 9.42
N ALA A 407 -11.58 -4.69 10.73
CA ALA A 407 -11.45 -5.98 11.43
C ALA A 407 -12.32 -7.11 10.84
N SER A 408 -13.52 -6.77 10.34
CA SER A 408 -14.43 -7.75 9.71
C SER A 408 -14.14 -8.00 8.21
N LEU A 409 -13.22 -7.22 7.63
CA LEU A 409 -12.90 -7.22 6.21
C LEU A 409 -11.66 -8.06 5.87
N ASP A 410 -10.90 -8.53 6.85
CA ASP A 410 -9.65 -9.29 6.61
C ASP A 410 -8.68 -8.53 5.68
N LEU A 411 -8.51 -7.23 5.95
CA LEU A 411 -7.55 -6.38 5.24
C LEU A 411 -6.24 -6.29 6.05
N LEU A 412 -5.25 -5.58 5.49
CA LEU A 412 -4.08 -5.14 6.26
C LEU A 412 -4.51 -4.09 7.29
N ASP A 413 -3.72 -3.96 8.37
CA ASP A 413 -3.93 -2.94 9.42
C ASP A 413 -3.45 -1.54 9.00
N THR A 414 -2.84 -1.42 7.81
CA THR A 414 -2.49 -0.14 7.17
C THR A 414 -3.25 0.01 5.85
N PRO A 415 -3.75 1.23 5.53
CA PRO A 415 -4.45 1.46 4.27
C PRO A 415 -3.55 1.24 3.06
N ARG A 416 -4.06 0.46 2.09
CA ARG A 416 -3.49 0.29 0.74
C ARG A 416 -4.60 0.39 -0.29
N GLY A 417 -4.24 0.45 -1.57
CA GLY A 417 -5.21 0.44 -2.67
C GLY A 417 -6.23 1.59 -2.64
N TYR A 418 -5.91 2.70 -1.98
CA TYR A 418 -6.79 3.86 -1.87
C TYR A 418 -6.51 4.87 -2.98
N TYR A 419 -7.54 5.61 -3.39
CA TYR A 419 -7.45 6.76 -4.27
C TYR A 419 -7.96 8.01 -3.54
N GLN A 420 -7.08 8.98 -3.29
CA GLN A 420 -7.34 10.19 -2.51
C GLN A 420 -8.11 9.89 -1.21
N GLY A 421 -7.58 8.94 -0.42
CA GLY A 421 -8.17 8.51 0.85
C GLY A 421 -9.43 7.64 0.74
N VAL A 422 -9.84 7.21 -0.45
CA VAL A 422 -11.00 6.33 -0.66
C VAL A 422 -10.57 4.95 -1.12
N THR A 423 -10.99 3.91 -0.40
CA THR A 423 -10.86 2.51 -0.83
C THR A 423 -12.23 1.99 -1.23
N LEU A 424 -12.34 1.47 -2.46
CA LEU A 424 -13.56 0.84 -2.96
C LEU A 424 -13.42 -0.68 -2.97
N LEU A 425 -14.24 -1.37 -2.19
CA LEU A 425 -14.27 -2.83 -2.13
C LEU A 425 -15.55 -3.35 -2.77
N SER A 426 -15.43 -4.26 -3.73
CA SER A 426 -16.57 -4.89 -4.38
C SER A 426 -17.08 -6.05 -3.51
N LEU A 427 -18.39 -6.21 -3.35
CA LEU A 427 -19.02 -7.37 -2.69
C LEU A 427 -19.98 -8.03 -3.69
N GLY A 428 -19.43 -8.33 -4.86
CA GLY A 428 -20.16 -8.76 -6.05
C GLY A 428 -20.76 -7.61 -6.87
N PRO A 429 -21.66 -7.94 -7.81
CA PRO A 429 -22.19 -6.96 -8.78
C PRO A 429 -23.13 -5.93 -8.15
N SER A 430 -23.78 -6.25 -7.02
CA SER A 430 -24.85 -5.44 -6.44
C SER A 430 -24.47 -4.64 -5.21
N ARG A 431 -23.29 -4.88 -4.62
CA ARG A 431 -22.87 -4.23 -3.36
C ARG A 431 -21.40 -3.84 -3.34
N GLY A 432 -21.06 -2.82 -2.56
CA GLY A 432 -19.68 -2.46 -2.27
C GLY A 432 -19.53 -1.71 -0.95
N ILE A 433 -18.31 -1.67 -0.44
CA ILE A 433 -17.92 -0.89 0.74
C ILE A 433 -16.99 0.24 0.28
N VAL A 434 -17.19 1.41 0.85
CA VAL A 434 -16.38 2.61 0.63
C VAL A 434 -15.73 2.97 1.94
N LEU A 435 -14.45 2.64 2.12
CA LEU A 435 -13.68 3.16 3.26
C LEU A 435 -13.19 4.55 2.89
N ILE A 436 -13.41 5.55 3.75
CA ILE A 436 -13.04 6.93 3.45
C ILE A 436 -12.34 7.61 4.62
N ASP A 437 -11.08 8.01 4.41
CA ASP A 437 -10.32 8.75 5.42
C ASP A 437 -10.87 10.18 5.54
N ARG A 438 -11.27 10.55 6.75
CA ARG A 438 -11.93 11.82 7.06
C ARG A 438 -10.98 13.04 7.04
N ARG A 439 -9.66 12.82 7.11
CA ARG A 439 -8.64 13.87 7.13
C ARG A 439 -8.06 14.14 5.75
N VAL A 440 -7.83 13.09 4.94
CA VAL A 440 -7.14 13.27 3.65
C VAL A 440 -8.08 13.26 2.44
N SER A 441 -9.28 12.68 2.54
CA SER A 441 -10.13 12.52 1.35
C SER A 441 -10.89 13.80 0.98
N PRO A 442 -10.74 14.33 -0.26
CA PRO A 442 -11.56 15.43 -0.75
C PRO A 442 -12.99 14.99 -1.11
N PHE A 443 -13.26 13.68 -1.10
CA PHE A 443 -14.59 13.13 -1.37
C PHE A 443 -15.40 12.92 -0.09
N CYS A 444 -14.80 13.09 1.08
CA CYS A 444 -15.48 12.92 2.36
C CYS A 444 -16.53 14.03 2.54
N PRO A 445 -17.78 13.71 2.92
CA PRO A 445 -18.81 14.71 3.19
C PRO A 445 -18.32 15.75 4.21
N ASP A 446 -18.53 17.04 3.95
CA ASP A 446 -17.93 18.13 4.74
C ASP A 446 -18.23 18.05 6.24
N HIS A 447 -19.44 17.64 6.61
CA HIS A 447 -19.85 17.47 8.01
C HIS A 447 -19.13 16.32 8.74
N LEU A 448 -18.46 15.42 8.00
CA LEU A 448 -17.65 14.34 8.55
C LEU A 448 -16.16 14.63 8.50
N ARG A 449 -15.71 15.62 7.72
CA ARG A 449 -14.29 15.91 7.54
C ARG A 449 -13.66 16.37 8.85
N GLN A 450 -12.44 15.91 9.10
CA GLN A 450 -11.60 16.39 10.18
C GLN A 450 -10.43 17.16 9.59
N LEU A 451 -10.53 18.48 9.64
CA LEU A 451 -9.47 19.39 9.19
C LEU A 451 -8.42 19.57 10.29
N PRO A 452 -7.17 19.90 9.95
CA PRO A 452 -6.18 20.29 10.94
C PRO A 452 -6.66 21.54 11.70
N ASN A 453 -6.21 21.70 12.95
CA ASN A 453 -6.36 22.96 13.66
C ASN A 453 -5.81 24.10 12.78
N PRO A 454 -6.57 25.19 12.55
CA PRO A 454 -6.13 26.31 11.70
C PRO A 454 -4.82 26.97 12.16
N SER A 455 -4.48 26.83 13.44
CA SER A 455 -3.27 27.34 14.06
C SER A 455 -2.19 26.26 14.26
N LEU A 456 -2.29 25.11 13.57
CA LEU A 456 -1.27 24.07 13.59
C LEU A 456 0.07 24.64 13.10
N LEU A 457 1.11 24.51 13.93
CA LEU A 457 2.49 24.78 13.58
C LEU A 457 3.29 23.47 13.57
N ALA A 458 3.98 23.21 12.47
CA ALA A 458 4.98 22.16 12.37
C ALA A 458 6.33 22.72 12.81
N LEU A 459 6.78 22.39 14.03
CA LEU A 459 8.01 22.92 14.61
C LEU A 459 9.12 21.87 14.61
N ALA A 460 10.31 22.25 14.14
CA ALA A 460 11.50 21.45 14.25
C ALA A 460 12.01 21.46 15.71
N ALA A 461 11.99 20.29 16.35
CA ALA A 461 12.58 20.11 17.67
C ALA A 461 14.11 20.10 17.60
N GLU A 462 14.76 20.50 18.68
CA GLU A 462 16.19 20.22 18.86
C GLU A 462 16.44 18.70 18.96
N ARG A 463 17.69 18.30 18.72
CA ARG A 463 18.09 16.88 18.81
C ARG A 463 17.83 16.35 20.22
N ASN A 464 17.26 15.15 20.31
CA ASN A 464 16.91 14.50 21.58
C ASN A 464 15.87 15.27 22.42
N VAL A 465 15.05 16.11 21.79
CA VAL A 465 13.92 16.79 22.42
C VAL A 465 12.61 16.22 21.87
N ASP A 466 11.65 16.01 22.77
CA ASP A 466 10.32 15.51 22.42
C ASP A 466 9.37 16.67 22.06
N CYS A 467 8.19 16.34 21.54
CA CYS A 467 7.27 17.35 21.03
C CYS A 467 6.51 18.09 22.13
N ASP A 468 6.33 17.49 23.31
CA ASP A 468 5.73 18.19 24.45
C ASP A 468 6.62 19.35 24.88
N ALA A 469 7.92 19.11 25.05
CA ALA A 469 8.88 20.16 25.38
C ALA A 469 8.98 21.23 24.27
N THR A 470 9.03 20.80 23.01
CA THR A 470 9.14 21.70 21.85
C THR A 470 7.94 22.64 21.76
N CYS A 471 6.71 22.11 21.85
CA CYS A 471 5.50 22.92 21.77
C CYS A 471 5.33 23.82 23.00
N ALA A 472 5.69 23.34 24.20
CA ALA A 472 5.64 24.15 25.42
C ALA A 472 6.55 25.40 25.33
N GLY A 473 7.69 25.29 24.64
CA GLY A 473 8.62 26.41 24.42
C GLY A 473 8.00 27.62 23.69
N VAL A 474 6.91 27.40 22.94
CA VAL A 474 6.15 28.47 22.25
C VAL A 474 4.74 28.66 22.84
N SER A 475 4.52 28.23 24.09
CA SER A 475 3.21 28.29 24.77
C SER A 475 2.09 27.53 24.06
N MET A 476 2.43 26.47 23.31
CA MET A 476 1.50 25.56 22.65
C MET A 476 1.53 24.17 23.32
N VAL A 477 0.69 23.26 22.84
CA VAL A 477 0.69 21.84 23.22
C VAL A 477 0.86 20.96 22.00
N CYS A 478 1.54 19.83 22.18
CA CYS A 478 1.57 18.80 21.15
C CYS A 478 0.24 18.07 21.12
N ASP A 479 -0.33 17.93 19.93
CA ASP A 479 -1.49 17.06 19.71
C ASP A 479 -1.10 15.93 18.76
N ARG A 480 -1.14 14.71 19.28
CA ARG A 480 -0.68 13.53 18.52
C ARG A 480 -1.49 13.24 17.26
N TYR A 481 -2.75 13.67 17.19
CA TYR A 481 -3.60 13.40 16.03
C TYR A 481 -3.21 14.27 14.83
N HIS A 482 -2.50 15.38 15.07
CA HIS A 482 -2.03 16.26 14.02
C HIS A 482 -0.75 15.78 13.34
N PHE A 483 -0.09 14.74 13.84
CA PHE A 483 1.04 14.11 13.14
C PHE A 483 0.65 13.66 11.73
N GLN A 484 -0.59 13.21 11.49
CA GLN A 484 -1.03 12.79 10.16
C GLN A 484 -0.94 13.90 9.10
N PHE A 485 -1.01 15.18 9.50
CA PHE A 485 -0.91 16.30 8.56
C PHE A 485 0.53 16.72 8.25
N ILE A 486 1.49 16.34 9.10
CA ILE A 486 2.90 16.74 8.99
C ILE A 486 3.85 15.57 8.77
N ASN A 487 3.36 14.32 8.83
CA ASN A 487 4.11 13.10 8.52
C ASN A 487 4.21 12.89 7.01
N THR A 488 4.79 13.87 6.33
CA THR A 488 5.05 13.83 4.89
C THR A 488 6.51 14.19 4.65
N CYS A 489 7.05 13.67 3.56
CA CYS A 489 8.41 13.96 3.18
C CYS A 489 8.57 15.44 2.83
N SER A 490 7.59 16.04 2.14
CA SER A 490 7.59 17.47 1.83
C SER A 490 7.59 18.37 3.07
N ALA A 491 6.85 18.00 4.13
CA ALA A 491 6.88 18.75 5.40
C ALA A 491 8.26 18.64 6.08
N LEU A 492 8.88 17.47 6.06
CA LEU A 492 10.22 17.25 6.61
C LEU A 492 11.30 18.01 5.83
N GLU A 493 11.29 17.96 4.50
CA GLU A 493 12.23 18.70 3.62
C GLU A 493 12.08 20.22 3.78
N SER A 494 10.90 20.69 4.20
CA SER A 494 10.67 22.11 4.50
C SER A 494 11.24 22.54 5.87
N ALA A 495 11.44 21.58 6.79
CA ALA A 495 11.86 21.83 8.16
C ALA A 495 13.33 21.45 8.44
N PHE A 496 13.90 20.54 7.64
CA PHE A 496 15.22 19.96 7.86
C PHE A 496 16.04 19.88 6.56
N PRO A 497 17.38 19.73 6.64
CA PRO A 497 18.22 19.64 5.45
C PRO A 497 17.94 18.43 4.55
N CYS A 498 17.62 17.27 5.16
CA CYS A 498 17.33 16.00 4.46
C CYS A 498 18.32 15.72 3.32
N GLU A 499 19.64 15.89 3.52
CA GLU A 499 20.64 15.90 2.46
C GLU A 499 20.78 14.57 1.70
N ARG A 500 20.38 13.46 2.32
CA ARG A 500 20.31 12.14 1.65
C ARG A 500 18.92 11.82 1.13
N GLY A 501 17.99 12.76 1.26
CA GLY A 501 16.58 12.61 0.96
C GLY A 501 15.83 11.99 2.13
N CYS A 502 14.92 11.09 1.79
CA CYS A 502 13.82 10.72 2.65
C CYS A 502 13.54 9.23 2.56
N LEU A 503 13.14 8.62 3.67
CA LEU A 503 12.84 7.20 3.76
C LEU A 503 11.45 7.02 4.37
N GLY A 504 10.62 6.25 3.67
CA GLY A 504 9.30 5.81 4.12
C GLY A 504 9.33 4.40 4.70
N GLY A 505 8.19 3.96 5.25
CA GLY A 505 8.06 2.61 5.82
C GLY A 505 8.81 2.39 7.14
N VAL A 506 9.31 3.46 7.77
CA VAL A 506 9.98 3.36 9.07
C VAL A 506 8.91 3.21 10.17
N VAL A 507 9.15 2.34 11.14
CA VAL A 507 8.27 2.21 12.30
C VAL A 507 8.99 2.75 13.53
N GLY A 508 8.38 3.71 14.19
CA GLY A 508 8.90 4.30 15.42
C GLY A 508 7.98 5.40 15.95
N ASP A 509 7.81 5.46 17.27
CA ASP A 509 6.95 6.45 17.94
C ASP A 509 7.53 7.88 17.87
N ASP A 510 8.84 8.00 17.62
CA ASP A 510 9.59 9.25 17.51
C ASP A 510 9.66 9.81 16.08
N VAL A 511 9.10 9.11 15.10
CA VAL A 511 8.99 9.54 13.68
C VAL A 511 7.66 10.32 13.52
N PRO A 512 7.51 11.36 12.67
CA PRO A 512 8.44 11.93 11.70
C PRO A 512 9.62 12.66 12.33
N ASN A 513 10.81 12.43 11.79
CA ASN A 513 12.04 13.05 12.28
C ASN A 513 13.15 13.13 11.22
N TYR A 514 14.20 13.88 11.54
CA TYR A 514 15.45 13.97 10.79
C TYR A 514 16.59 13.35 11.59
N VAL A 515 17.39 12.48 10.96
CA VAL A 515 18.54 11.82 11.61
C VAL A 515 19.77 12.71 11.57
N SER A 516 19.78 13.66 12.51
CA SER A 516 20.82 14.70 12.65
C SER A 516 22.18 14.22 13.18
N SER A 517 22.31 12.99 13.69
CA SER A 517 23.54 12.49 14.31
C SER A 517 24.25 11.46 13.43
N SER A 518 25.54 11.66 13.19
CA SER A 518 26.40 10.74 12.46
C SER A 518 26.64 9.41 13.19
N ALA A 519 26.18 9.29 14.45
CA ALA A 519 26.27 8.05 15.21
C ALA A 519 25.33 6.93 14.70
N LYS A 520 24.38 7.25 13.80
CA LYS A 520 23.67 6.27 12.96
C LYS A 520 24.08 6.49 11.50
N PRO A 521 25.27 6.07 11.07
CA PRO A 521 25.80 6.40 9.74
C PRO A 521 24.88 5.97 8.59
N ASP A 522 24.19 4.85 8.73
CA ASP A 522 23.31 4.31 7.69
C ASP A 522 22.11 5.23 7.42
N LEU A 523 21.62 5.92 8.45
CA LEU A 523 20.44 6.79 8.40
C LEU A 523 20.78 8.29 8.52
N HIS A 524 22.01 8.65 8.89
CA HIS A 524 22.43 10.04 9.07
C HIS A 524 22.19 10.85 7.81
N GLY A 525 21.52 12.00 7.94
CA GLY A 525 21.18 12.89 6.83
C GLY A 525 19.87 12.54 6.12
N PHE A 526 19.16 11.49 6.54
CA PHE A 526 17.81 11.17 6.03
C PHE A 526 16.72 11.80 6.90
N CYS A 527 15.62 12.17 6.25
CA CYS A 527 14.33 12.41 6.86
C CYS A 527 13.48 11.15 6.83
N LEU A 528 12.81 10.83 7.93
CA LEU A 528 12.06 9.58 8.12
C LEU A 528 10.58 9.89 8.26
N THR A 529 9.75 9.19 7.49
CA THR A 529 8.29 9.18 7.64
C THR A 529 7.84 7.82 8.16
N THR A 530 6.72 7.78 8.89
CA THR A 530 6.23 6.55 9.54
C THR A 530 4.91 6.07 8.98
N GLU A 531 4.73 4.75 8.99
CA GLU A 531 3.41 4.12 8.80
C GLU A 531 2.72 3.79 10.13
N GLY A 532 3.38 4.10 11.25
CA GLY A 532 2.90 3.86 12.61
C GLY A 532 2.20 5.05 13.27
N TRP A 533 2.11 4.99 14.61
CA TRP A 533 1.39 5.95 15.44
C TRP A 533 2.32 6.77 16.35
N PRO A 534 2.76 7.96 15.92
CA PRO A 534 3.64 8.78 16.72
C PRO A 534 3.03 9.15 18.08
N THR A 535 3.90 9.37 19.06
CA THR A 535 3.53 9.92 20.38
C THR A 535 4.26 11.24 20.61
N CYS A 536 3.70 12.14 21.42
CA CYS A 536 4.32 13.44 21.69
C CYS A 536 5.61 13.33 22.54
N THR A 537 5.69 12.32 23.41
CA THR A 537 6.79 12.13 24.38
C THR A 537 7.98 11.34 23.84
N ALA A 538 7.80 10.56 22.76
CA ALA A 538 8.88 9.80 22.18
C ALA A 538 10.00 10.71 21.66
N LYS A 539 11.24 10.22 21.72
CA LYS A 539 12.41 10.90 21.19
C LYS A 539 13.53 9.90 21.02
N HIS A 540 14.46 10.22 20.16
CA HIS A 540 15.67 9.44 20.00
C HIS A 540 16.89 10.37 19.98
N TRP A 541 17.95 9.97 20.65
CA TRP A 541 19.13 10.82 20.87
C TRP A 541 19.90 11.19 19.59
N THR A 542 19.63 10.48 18.49
CA THR A 542 20.20 10.76 17.15
C THR A 542 19.31 11.61 16.26
N THR A 543 18.06 11.87 16.65
CA THR A 543 17.04 12.45 15.76
C THR A 543 16.53 13.80 16.29
N SER A 544 16.02 14.61 15.37
CA SER A 544 15.31 15.87 15.62
C SER A 544 13.90 15.72 15.05
N ARG A 545 12.86 15.94 15.87
CA ARG A 545 11.46 15.63 15.49
C ARG A 545 10.77 16.79 14.79
N LEU A 546 9.84 16.49 13.89
CA LEU A 546 8.86 17.50 13.43
C LEU A 546 7.61 17.39 14.30
N CYS A 547 7.31 18.45 15.05
CA CYS A 547 6.31 18.43 16.11
C CYS A 547 5.03 19.19 15.72
N PRO A 548 3.85 18.59 15.89
CA PRO A 548 2.58 19.24 15.60
C PRO A 548 2.09 20.03 16.82
N CYS A 549 2.36 21.32 16.84
CA CYS A 549 2.00 22.21 17.93
C CYS A 549 0.71 22.95 17.64
N ILE A 550 -0.23 22.93 18.59
CA ILE A 550 -1.50 23.65 18.51
C ILE A 550 -1.73 24.51 19.76
N PRO A 551 -2.58 25.55 19.69
CA PRO A 551 -3.00 26.29 20.88
C PRO A 551 -3.63 25.36 21.94
N ARG A 552 -3.45 25.73 23.22
CA ARG A 552 -4.05 25.04 24.36
C ARG A 552 -5.57 25.11 24.40
#